data_AF-A0A3A4PTH5-F1
#
_entry.id   AF-A0A3A4PTH5-F1
#
_cell.length_a   1.000
_cell.length_b   1.000
_cell.length_c   1.000
_cell.angle_alpha   90.00
_cell.angle_beta   90.00
_cell.angle_gamma   90.00
#
_symmetry.space_group_name_H-M   'P 1'
#
loop_
_entity.id
_entity.type
_entity.pdbx_description
1 polymer ?
#
loop_
_entity_poly.entity_id
_entity_poly.type
_entity_poly.pdbx_seq_one_letter_code
_entity_poly.pdbx_strand_id
1 'polypeptide(L)'
;MVTRALCALERCSEDGAFVIFTHEPSGKFVQFAGGAGHPLLLDLPSQVLSEDEWERAIEFFRRFGVDVSEYEGTDRPAGGPAGHVSFNVEFDSVNLAAQTALDVLQTIFELPPDCELTVEES
;
A
#
# COMPACT_ATOMS: atom_id res chain seq x y z
N MET A 1 -0.61 -6.13 15.34
CA MET A 1 -1.42 -6.80 14.31
C MET A 1 -0.74 -6.72 12.95
N VAL A 2 -0.53 -5.51 12.42
CA VAL A 2 0.18 -5.25 11.15
C VAL A 2 1.49 -6.03 11.01
N THR A 3 2.41 -5.88 11.98
CA THR A 3 3.70 -6.60 11.97
C THR A 3 3.56 -8.12 11.87
N ARG A 4 2.53 -8.70 12.52
CA ARG A 4 2.31 -10.16 12.51
C ARG A 4 1.91 -10.62 11.10
N ALA A 5 1.01 -9.90 10.45
CA ALA A 5 0.54 -10.25 9.12
C ALA A 5 1.66 -10.07 8.08
N LEU A 6 2.45 -9.00 8.18
CA LEU A 6 3.62 -8.80 7.31
C LEU A 6 4.71 -9.86 7.53
N CYS A 7 4.96 -10.29 8.77
CA CYS A 7 5.84 -11.45 9.04
C CYS A 7 5.31 -12.75 8.43
N ALA A 8 3.99 -12.93 8.34
CA ALA A 8 3.40 -14.10 7.70
C ALA A 8 3.60 -14.02 6.18
N LEU A 9 3.35 -12.84 5.58
CA LEU A 9 3.55 -12.58 4.17
C LEU A 9 5.00 -12.79 3.73
N GLU A 10 5.99 -12.26 4.46
CA GLU A 10 7.42 -12.43 4.17
C GLU A 10 7.86 -13.92 4.13
N ARG A 11 7.13 -14.79 4.83
CA ARG A 11 7.41 -16.24 4.88
C ARG A 11 6.55 -17.04 3.90
N CYS A 12 5.59 -16.42 3.24
CA CYS A 12 4.67 -17.11 2.34
C CYS A 12 5.42 -17.56 1.09
N SER A 13 5.39 -18.86 0.79
CA SER A 13 6.04 -19.40 -0.42
C SER A 13 5.12 -19.37 -1.65
N GLU A 14 3.89 -18.87 -1.52
CA GLU A 14 2.93 -18.80 -2.62
C GLU A 14 3.19 -17.56 -3.48
N ASP A 15 3.25 -17.74 -4.79
CA ASP A 15 3.44 -16.65 -5.73
C ASP A 15 2.19 -15.77 -5.75
N GLY A 16 2.38 -14.46 -5.60
CA GLY A 16 1.29 -13.48 -5.63
C GLY A 16 0.56 -13.32 -4.30
N ALA A 17 1.12 -13.81 -3.20
CA ALA A 17 0.57 -13.58 -1.87
C ALA A 17 0.52 -12.08 -1.53
N PHE A 18 -0.52 -11.67 -0.80
CA PHE A 18 -0.69 -10.29 -0.38
C PHE A 18 -1.41 -10.17 0.96
N VAL A 19 -1.27 -9.00 1.57
CA VAL A 19 -2.05 -8.59 2.75
C VAL A 19 -2.64 -7.21 2.53
N ILE A 20 -3.91 -7.05 2.92
CA ILE A 20 -4.61 -5.76 2.91
C ILE A 20 -4.99 -5.39 4.34
N PHE A 21 -4.63 -4.18 4.75
CA PHE A 21 -5.06 -3.57 6.00
C PHE A 21 -6.15 -2.55 5.70
N THR A 22 -7.38 -2.81 6.13
CA THR A 22 -8.54 -1.95 5.82
C THR A 22 -9.10 -1.29 7.07
N HIS A 23 -9.36 0.00 7.00
CA HIS A 23 -10.17 0.71 7.98
C HIS A 23 -11.62 0.76 7.48
N GLU A 24 -12.43 -0.19 7.92
CA GLU A 24 -13.82 -0.40 7.46
C GLU A 24 -14.67 0.88 7.46
N PRO A 25 -14.65 1.75 8.50
CA PRO A 25 -15.49 2.94 8.51
C PRO A 25 -15.21 3.94 7.39
N SER A 26 -13.95 4.06 6.93
CA SER A 26 -13.58 4.97 5.84
C SER A 26 -13.43 4.28 4.48
N GLY A 27 -13.39 2.94 4.45
CA GLY A 27 -13.08 2.16 3.25
C GLY A 27 -11.65 2.35 2.74
N LYS A 28 -10.76 2.97 3.55
CA LYS A 28 -9.36 3.19 3.19
C LYS A 28 -8.54 1.94 3.52
N PHE A 29 -7.55 1.66 2.69
CA PHE A 29 -6.71 0.49 2.87
C PHE A 29 -5.27 0.72 2.45
N VAL A 30 -4.37 -0.15 2.93
CA VAL A 30 -2.98 -0.27 2.50
C VAL A 30 -2.73 -1.72 2.13
N GLN A 31 -2.15 -1.95 0.96
CA GLN A 31 -1.83 -3.28 0.47
C GLN A 31 -0.32 -3.51 0.47
N PHE A 32 0.08 -4.73 0.81
CA PHE A 32 1.42 -5.22 0.57
C PHE A 32 1.38 -6.52 -0.23
N ALA A 33 2.20 -6.59 -1.27
CA ALA A 33 2.56 -7.85 -1.92
C ALA A 33 3.94 -8.31 -1.41
N GLY A 34 4.22 -9.61 -1.49
CA GLY A 34 5.52 -10.14 -1.10
C GLY A 34 5.54 -11.65 -1.07
N GLY A 35 6.61 -12.20 -0.51
CA GLY A 35 6.76 -13.64 -0.36
C GLY A 35 8.18 -14.05 0.04
N ALA A 36 8.39 -15.35 0.21
CA ALA A 36 9.66 -15.91 0.62
C ALA A 36 10.77 -15.57 -0.40
N GLY A 37 11.72 -14.74 0.03
CA GLY A 37 12.85 -14.31 -0.81
C GLY A 37 12.59 -13.08 -1.66
N HIS A 38 11.45 -12.41 -1.49
CA HIS A 38 11.10 -11.15 -2.14
C HIS A 38 10.88 -10.04 -1.11
N PRO A 39 11.25 -8.77 -1.41
CA PRO A 39 10.94 -7.66 -0.52
C PRO A 39 9.43 -7.48 -0.37
N LEU A 40 9.01 -6.87 0.74
CA LEU A 40 7.62 -6.45 0.91
C LEU A 40 7.38 -5.20 0.07
N LEU A 41 6.45 -5.27 -0.87
CA LEU A 41 6.08 -4.17 -1.75
C LEU A 41 4.78 -3.55 -1.26
N LEU A 42 4.86 -2.32 -0.74
CA LEU A 42 3.67 -1.48 -0.53
C LEU A 42 3.18 -0.98 -1.88
N ASP A 43 1.88 -1.12 -2.14
CA ASP A 43 1.20 -0.52 -3.28
C ASP A 43 0.05 0.37 -2.77
N LEU A 44 0.10 1.66 -3.12
CA LEU A 44 -0.95 2.63 -2.83
C LEU A 44 -1.45 3.26 -4.13
N PRO A 45 -2.58 2.77 -4.68
CA PRO A 45 -3.16 3.30 -5.91
C PRO A 45 -3.66 4.75 -5.74
N SER A 46 -3.45 5.61 -6.74
CA SER A 46 -3.95 6.98 -6.70
C SER A 46 -5.48 7.07 -6.66
N GLN A 47 -6.16 6.05 -7.20
CA GLN A 47 -7.61 5.99 -7.32
C GLN A 47 -8.31 5.89 -5.97
N VAL A 48 -7.59 5.45 -4.92
CA VAL A 48 -8.14 5.39 -3.56
C VAL A 48 -7.93 6.70 -2.79
N LEU A 49 -7.23 7.66 -3.39
CA LEU A 49 -6.89 8.95 -2.80
C LEU A 49 -7.85 10.05 -3.25
N SER A 50 -8.29 10.89 -2.31
CA SER A 50 -8.83 12.21 -2.64
C SER A 50 -7.71 13.15 -3.09
N GLU A 51 -8.07 14.33 -3.61
CA GLU A 51 -7.09 15.35 -4.02
C GLU A 51 -6.16 15.77 -2.85
N ASP A 52 -6.73 16.01 -1.66
CA ASP A 52 -5.95 16.36 -0.47
C ASP A 52 -5.06 15.19 0.03
N GLU A 53 -5.54 13.95 -0.09
CA GLU A 53 -4.75 12.75 0.23
C GLU A 53 -3.62 12.54 -0.78
N TRP A 54 -3.86 12.85 -2.06
CA TRP A 54 -2.87 12.77 -3.12
C TRP A 54 -1.69 13.70 -2.88
N GLU A 55 -1.93 14.96 -2.52
CA GLU A 55 -0.87 15.91 -2.18
C GLU A 55 -0.02 15.44 -0.99
N ARG A 56 -0.69 14.94 0.06
CA ARG A 56 -0.02 14.35 1.23
C ARG A 56 0.78 13.11 0.87
N ALA A 57 0.27 12.25 0.00
CA ALA A 57 0.97 11.08 -0.48
C ALA A 57 2.24 11.45 -1.25
N ILE A 58 2.17 12.44 -2.16
CA ILE A 58 3.37 12.94 -2.87
C ILE A 58 4.42 13.41 -1.87
N GLU A 59 4.04 14.24 -0.90
CA GLU A 59 4.99 14.75 0.09
C GLU A 59 5.58 13.62 0.96
N PHE A 60 4.74 12.67 1.35
CA PHE A 60 5.13 11.51 2.15
C PHE A 60 6.12 10.61 1.41
N PHE A 61 5.79 10.18 0.19
CA PHE A 61 6.59 9.22 -0.58
C PHE A 61 7.86 9.81 -1.18
N ARG A 62 7.92 11.13 -1.40
CA ARG A 62 9.17 11.83 -1.76
C ARG A 62 10.30 11.57 -0.75
N ARG A 63 9.97 11.34 0.54
CA ARG A 63 10.93 11.05 1.61
C ARG A 63 11.61 9.69 1.43
N PHE A 64 10.97 8.78 0.71
CA PHE A 64 11.47 7.45 0.37
C PHE A 64 12.20 7.44 -0.99
N GLY A 65 12.35 8.59 -1.65
CA GLY A 65 12.90 8.68 -3.00
C GLY A 65 11.98 8.05 -4.06
N VAL A 66 10.70 7.86 -3.73
CA VAL A 66 9.70 7.32 -4.65
C VAL A 66 9.08 8.47 -5.42
N ASP A 67 9.36 8.51 -6.71
CA ASP A 67 8.65 9.34 -7.66
C ASP A 67 7.36 8.64 -8.11
N VAL A 68 6.34 9.46 -8.41
CA VAL A 68 5.05 9.00 -8.91
C VAL A 68 5.28 8.14 -10.16
N SER A 69 4.93 6.85 -10.07
CA SER A 69 5.11 5.90 -11.17
C SER A 69 3.78 5.76 -11.90
N GLU A 70 3.74 6.21 -13.16
CA GLU A 70 2.61 5.99 -14.05
C GLU A 70 2.77 4.61 -14.72
N TYR A 71 1.84 3.69 -14.45
CA TYR A 71 1.74 2.45 -15.20
C TYR A 71 0.62 2.59 -16.23
N GLU A 72 0.94 2.42 -17.51
CA GLU A 72 -0.05 2.37 -18.58
C GLU A 72 -0.78 1.02 -18.53
N GLY A 73 -1.88 0.96 -17.78
CA GLY A 73 -2.84 -0.14 -17.85
C GLY A 73 -3.98 0.20 -18.81
N THR A 74 -4.39 -0.75 -19.64
CA THR A 74 -5.60 -0.60 -20.45
C THR A 74 -6.80 -1.08 -19.63
N ASP A 75 -7.63 -0.16 -19.15
CA ASP A 75 -8.87 -0.47 -18.41
C ASP A 75 -9.86 -1.33 -19.23
N ARG A 76 -9.73 -1.38 -20.57
CA ARG A 76 -10.55 -2.19 -21.50
C ARG A 76 -9.76 -2.54 -22.77
N PRO A 77 -10.07 -3.65 -23.48
CA PRO A 77 -9.43 -4.02 -24.76
C PRO A 77 -9.64 -3.02 -25.93
N ALA A 78 -10.29 -1.88 -25.68
CA ALA A 78 -10.45 -0.76 -26.61
C ALA A 78 -10.51 0.61 -25.91
N GLY A 79 -10.11 0.71 -24.63
CA GLY A 79 -10.06 1.98 -23.90
C GLY A 79 -8.73 2.69 -24.16
N GLY A 80 -8.75 4.03 -24.29
CA GLY A 80 -7.53 4.82 -24.29
C GLY A 80 -6.72 4.62 -23.00
N PRO A 81 -5.43 4.99 -22.98
CA PRO A 81 -4.58 4.78 -21.80
C PRO A 81 -5.21 5.48 -20.59
N ALA A 82 -5.64 4.68 -19.62
CA ALA A 82 -5.97 5.16 -18.29
C ALA A 82 -4.68 4.95 -17.49
N GLY A 83 -3.90 6.01 -17.26
CA GLY A 83 -2.71 5.91 -16.43
C GLY A 83 -3.12 5.43 -15.04
N HIS A 84 -2.73 4.22 -14.67
CA HIS A 84 -2.84 3.76 -13.29
C HIS A 84 -1.60 4.28 -12.58
N VAL A 85 -1.81 5.26 -11.72
CA VAL A 85 -0.72 5.88 -10.97
C VAL A 85 -0.73 5.26 -9.59
N SER A 86 0.40 4.73 -9.13
CA SER A 86 0.52 4.23 -7.75
C SER A 86 1.85 4.58 -7.13
N PHE A 87 1.85 4.68 -5.80
CA PHE A 87 3.07 4.79 -5.02
C PHE A 87 3.50 3.38 -4.61
N ASN A 88 4.69 3.00 -5.07
CA ASN A 88 5.28 1.69 -4.80
C ASN A 88 6.53 1.85 -3.95
N VAL A 89 6.61 1.14 -2.82
CA VAL A 89 7.80 1.16 -1.95
C VAL A 89 8.17 -0.26 -1.56
N GLU A 90 9.42 -0.63 -1.80
CA GLU A 90 9.97 -1.91 -1.37
C GLU A 90 10.61 -1.82 0.01
N PHE A 91 10.40 -2.83 0.84
CA PHE A 91 10.95 -2.93 2.18
C PHE A 91 11.59 -4.30 2.41
N ASP A 92 12.87 -4.30 2.78
CA ASP A 92 13.60 -5.48 3.29
C ASP A 92 13.38 -5.71 4.80
N SER A 93 12.51 -4.92 5.44
CA SER A 93 12.26 -4.98 6.87
C SER A 93 10.78 -4.91 7.17
N VAL A 94 10.25 -5.99 7.76
CA VAL A 94 8.87 -6.04 8.26
C VAL A 94 8.56 -4.89 9.22
N ASN A 95 9.52 -4.49 10.07
CA ASN A 95 9.29 -3.40 11.02
C ASN A 95 9.14 -2.05 10.31
N LEU A 96 9.96 -1.79 9.29
CA LEU A 96 9.85 -0.56 8.51
C LEU A 96 8.56 -0.56 7.69
N ALA A 97 8.23 -1.67 7.02
CA ALA A 97 6.97 -1.85 6.30
C ALA A 97 5.75 -1.63 7.21
N ALA A 98 5.75 -2.22 8.40
CA ALA A 98 4.67 -2.06 9.38
C ALA A 98 4.53 -0.61 9.84
N GLN A 99 5.65 0.05 10.13
CA GLN A 99 5.63 1.46 10.52
C GLN A 99 5.12 2.34 9.38
N THR A 100 5.59 2.12 8.15
CA THR A 100 5.13 2.89 7.00
C THR A 100 3.64 2.66 6.71
N ALA A 101 3.11 1.44 6.89
CA ALA A 101 1.68 1.20 6.79
C ALA A 101 0.88 2.07 7.77
N LEU A 102 1.31 2.14 9.03
CA LEU A 102 0.68 2.99 10.04
C LEU A 102 0.82 4.47 9.72
N ASP A 103 1.99 4.88 9.22
CA ASP A 103 2.25 6.27 8.84
C ASP A 103 1.39 6.69 7.64
N VAL A 104 1.14 5.80 6.68
CA VAL A 104 0.20 6.04 5.56
C VAL A 104 -1.21 6.24 6.11
N LEU A 105 -1.68 5.34 6.98
CA LEU A 105 -3.01 5.45 7.60
C LEU A 105 -3.18 6.75 8.39
N GLN A 106 -2.16 7.19 9.12
CA GLN A 106 -2.24 8.38 9.98
C GLN A 106 -1.93 9.69 9.26
N THR A 107 -0.99 9.69 8.32
CA THR A 107 -0.50 10.92 7.67
C THR A 107 -1.24 11.20 6.38
N ILE A 108 -1.48 10.16 5.57
CA ILE A 108 -2.16 10.31 4.28
C ILE A 108 -3.67 10.27 4.49
N PHE A 109 -4.18 9.27 5.23
CA PHE A 109 -5.63 9.14 5.46
C PHE A 109 -6.14 9.83 6.73
N GLU A 110 -5.27 10.42 7.55
CA GLU A 110 -5.65 11.10 8.80
C GLU A 110 -6.50 10.24 9.76
N LEU A 111 -6.29 8.93 9.73
CA LEU A 111 -6.99 8.01 10.62
C LEU A 111 -6.42 8.10 12.05
N PRO A 112 -7.27 7.90 13.08
CA PRO A 112 -6.81 7.83 14.47
C PRO A 112 -5.74 6.74 14.67
N PRO A 113 -4.75 6.96 15.55
CA PRO A 113 -3.68 5.99 15.79
C PRO A 113 -4.17 4.67 16.41
N ASP A 114 -5.33 4.69 17.06
CA ASP A 114 -6.03 3.56 17.67
C ASP A 114 -7.17 3.03 16.80
N CYS A 115 -7.21 3.39 15.52
CA CYS A 115 -8.23 2.87 14.61
C CYS A 115 -8.20 1.33 14.51
N GLU A 116 -9.38 0.73 14.44
CA GLU A 116 -9.51 -0.71 14.24
C GLU A 116 -9.33 -1.04 12.77
N LEU A 117 -8.42 -1.96 12.48
CA LEU A 117 -8.16 -2.43 11.12
C LEU A 117 -8.61 -3.88 10.96
N THR A 118 -9.22 -4.20 9.84
CA THR A 118 -9.39 -5.57 9.36
C THR A 118 -8.15 -5.98 8.57
N VAL A 119 -7.84 -7.28 8.60
CA VAL A 119 -6.70 -7.86 7.89
C VAL A 119 -7.22 -8.95 6.97
N GLU A 120 -6.94 -8.82 5.68
CA GLU A 120 -7.17 -9.85 4.68
C GLU A 120 -5.82 -10.39 4.20
N GLU A 121 -5.66 -11.71 4.22
CA GLU A 121 -4.45 -12.44 3.81
C GLU A 121 -4.85 -13.40 2.70
N SER A 122 -4.15 -13.37 1.55
CA SER A 122 -4.38 -14.26 0.41
C SER A 122 -3.10 -14.70 -0.26
#